data_AF-A0A524KKA1-F1
#
_entry.id   AF-A0A524KKA1-F1
#
_cell.length_a   1.000
_cell.length_b   1.000
_cell.length_c   1.000
_cell.angle_alpha   90.00
_cell.angle_beta   90.00
_cell.angle_gamma   90.00
#
_symmetry.space_group_name_H-M   'P 1'
#
loop_
_entity.id
_entity.type
_entity.pdbx_description
1 polymer ?
#
loop_
_entity_poly.entity_id
_entity_poly.type
_entity_poly.pdbx_seq_one_letter_code
_entity_poly.pdbx_strand_id
1 'polypeptide(L)'
;MTRNTPPGALVRAIARLVTALLVTVLAACGGGGVGGGQDPDPAALDVAIAYVKRPVPVDNQGAVQPSDVREVRTFNIGADLFVRERAAVSAAEINVTDRITQGGGLYDVRDLEMSFDGASVVFAMRGPFEQG
;
A
#
# COMPACT_ATOMS: atom_id res chain seq x y z
N MET A 1 -0.21 76.98 27.30
CA MET A 1 -1.31 76.17 27.89
C MET A 1 -0.89 74.71 27.88
N THR A 2 -0.29 74.23 28.96
CA THR A 2 0.18 72.85 29.14
C THR A 2 -1.02 71.96 29.49
N ARG A 3 -1.39 71.01 28.63
CA ARG A 3 -2.47 70.05 28.91
C ARG A 3 -1.96 69.01 29.90
N ASN A 4 -2.30 69.17 31.19
CA ASN A 4 -2.17 68.12 32.20
C ASN A 4 -3.19 67.02 31.91
N THR A 5 -2.73 65.91 31.34
CA THR A 5 -3.52 64.69 31.23
C THR A 5 -3.65 64.09 32.64
N PRO A 6 -4.86 63.83 33.16
CA PRO A 6 -5.01 63.30 34.52
C PRO A 6 -4.35 61.91 34.61
N PRO A 7 -3.62 61.61 35.70
CA PRO A 7 -2.80 60.40 35.80
C PRO A 7 -3.60 59.10 35.62
N GLY A 8 -4.90 59.12 35.90
CA GLY A 8 -5.80 57.98 35.70
C GLY A 8 -6.16 57.69 34.23
N ALA A 9 -6.09 58.66 33.33
CA ALA A 9 -6.43 58.45 31.91
C ALA A 9 -5.33 57.66 31.19
N LEU A 10 -4.06 57.94 31.52
CA LEU A 10 -2.91 57.21 30.98
C LEU A 10 -2.87 55.77 31.48
N VAL A 11 -3.11 55.55 32.78
CA VAL A 11 -3.14 54.21 33.38
C VAL A 11 -4.29 53.36 32.79
N ARG A 12 -5.47 53.96 32.58
CA ARG A 12 -6.61 53.28 31.93
C ARG A 12 -6.35 52.96 30.46
N ALA A 13 -5.62 53.82 29.73
CA ALA A 13 -5.25 53.57 28.35
C ALA A 13 -4.22 52.42 28.24
N ILE A 14 -3.22 52.41 29.12
CA ILE A 14 -2.21 51.33 29.19
C ILE A 14 -2.89 50.00 29.58
N ALA A 15 -3.78 50.00 30.58
CA ALA A 15 -4.51 48.80 30.97
C ALA A 15 -5.33 48.22 29.82
N ARG A 16 -6.04 49.07 29.05
CA ARG A 16 -6.80 48.64 27.87
C ARG A 16 -5.90 48.06 26.77
N LEU A 17 -4.72 48.64 26.56
CA LEU A 17 -3.75 48.15 25.58
C LEU A 17 -3.18 46.79 25.99
N VAL A 18 -2.86 46.60 27.27
CA VAL A 18 -2.36 45.34 27.84
C VAL A 18 -3.43 44.25 27.77
N THR A 19 -4.68 44.56 28.10
CA THR A 19 -5.80 43.60 27.98
C THR A 19 -6.05 43.21 26.52
N ALA A 20 -5.99 44.17 25.58
CA ALA A 20 -6.15 43.88 24.16
C ALA A 20 -5.02 42.98 23.62
N LEU A 21 -3.77 43.27 23.99
CA LEU A 21 -2.61 42.46 23.62
C LEU A 21 -2.72 41.03 24.19
N LEU A 22 -3.14 40.90 25.45
CA LEU A 22 -3.32 39.60 26.10
C LEU A 22 -4.38 38.75 25.38
N VAL A 23 -5.51 39.34 24.99
CA VAL A 23 -6.57 38.64 24.24
C VAL A 23 -6.07 38.17 22.86
N THR A 24 -5.26 38.97 22.17
CA THR A 24 -4.67 38.55 20.88
C THR A 24 -3.67 37.40 21.01
N VAL A 25 -2.89 37.34 22.09
CA VAL A 25 -1.95 36.24 22.35
C VAL A 25 -2.69 34.93 22.67
N LEU A 26 -3.82 34.99 23.39
CA LEU A 26 -4.62 33.80 23.68
C LEU A 26 -5.33 33.25 22.43
N ALA A 27 -5.77 34.11 21.50
CA ALA A 27 -6.39 33.68 20.25
C ALA A 27 -5.41 33.01 19.26
N ALA A 28 -4.12 33.33 19.34
CA ALA A 28 -3.08 32.71 18.52
C ALA A 28 -2.76 31.26 18.92
N CYS A 29 -3.13 30.84 20.14
CA CYS A 29 -2.88 29.49 20.66
C CYS A 29 -4.09 28.53 20.49
N GLY A 30 -5.20 29.00 19.91
CA GLY A 30 -6.48 28.27 19.92
C GLY A 30 -6.96 27.69 18.59
N GLY A 31 -6.18 27.78 17.51
CA GLY A 31 -6.65 27.51 16.14
C GLY A 31 -5.93 26.41 15.35
N GLY A 32 -5.04 25.64 15.99
CA GLY A 32 -4.33 24.54 15.33
C GLY A 32 -4.67 23.24 16.02
N GLY A 33 -5.42 22.37 15.35
CA GLY A 33 -5.66 21.01 15.83
C GLY A 33 -4.35 20.33 16.23
N VAL A 34 -4.41 19.56 17.30
CA VAL A 34 -3.31 18.70 17.77
C VAL A 34 -3.04 17.68 16.66
N GLY A 35 -2.06 17.95 15.80
CA GLY A 35 -1.74 17.09 14.64
C GLY A 35 -1.14 17.79 13.41
N GLY A 36 -0.79 19.07 13.47
CA GLY A 36 -0.13 19.78 12.36
C GLY A 36 1.37 19.48 12.27
N GLY A 37 1.75 18.32 11.78
CA GLY A 37 3.16 17.97 11.60
C GLY A 37 3.45 16.53 11.21
N GLN A 38 2.45 15.78 10.74
CA GLN A 38 2.70 14.55 10.02
C GLN A 38 2.31 14.84 8.57
N ASP A 39 3.29 14.93 7.68
CA ASP A 39 3.00 14.56 6.30
C ASP A 39 2.31 13.18 6.35
N PRO A 40 1.24 12.96 5.58
CA PRO A 40 0.56 11.68 5.58
C PRO A 40 1.59 10.57 5.37
N ASP A 41 1.58 9.56 6.25
CA ASP A 41 2.47 8.41 6.17
C ASP A 41 2.36 7.81 4.75
N PRO A 42 3.43 7.79 3.93
CA PRO A 42 3.38 7.24 2.58
C PRO A 42 3.15 5.72 2.57
N ALA A 43 3.13 5.05 3.73
CA ALA A 43 3.22 3.60 3.85
C ALA A 43 2.00 2.79 3.39
N ALA A 44 0.91 3.42 2.94
CA ALA A 44 -0.15 2.73 2.20
C ALA A 44 0.09 2.82 0.68
N LEU A 45 1.29 2.44 0.23
CA LEU A 45 1.58 2.23 -1.19
C LEU A 45 0.87 0.97 -1.65
N ASP A 46 -0.36 1.16 -2.13
CA ASP A 46 -1.13 0.11 -2.78
C ASP A 46 -0.58 -0.11 -4.19
N VAL A 47 0.39 -1.02 -4.30
CA VAL A 47 1.07 -1.35 -5.55
C VAL A 47 0.40 -2.53 -6.23
N ALA A 48 0.43 -2.52 -7.55
CA ALA A 48 0.07 -3.69 -8.33
C ALA A 48 1.04 -4.85 -8.03
N ILE A 49 0.51 -6.06 -8.01
CA ILE A 49 1.32 -7.27 -7.78
C ILE A 49 1.06 -8.28 -8.89
N ALA A 50 2.14 -8.93 -9.33
CA ALA A 50 2.08 -10.08 -10.22
C ALA A 50 2.57 -11.31 -9.44
N TYR A 51 1.88 -12.44 -9.57
CA TYR A 51 2.25 -13.68 -8.88
C TYR A 51 1.76 -14.91 -9.63
N VAL A 52 2.46 -16.02 -9.40
CA VAL A 52 2.07 -17.33 -9.89
C VAL A 52 1.15 -18.00 -8.88
N LYS A 53 -0.01 -18.45 -9.33
CA LYS A 53 -0.95 -19.23 -8.53
C LYS A 53 -0.84 -20.70 -8.93
N ARG A 54 -0.77 -21.60 -7.94
CA ARG A 54 -0.68 -23.05 -8.13
C ARG A 54 -1.60 -23.79 -7.17
N PRO A 55 -2.14 -24.95 -7.56
CA PRO A 55 -2.78 -25.89 -6.65
C PRO A 55 -1.85 -26.29 -5.52
N VAL A 56 -2.41 -26.44 -4.33
CA VAL A 56 -1.67 -26.99 -3.18
C VAL A 56 -1.50 -28.50 -3.42
N PRO A 57 -0.28 -29.04 -3.36
CA PRO A 57 -0.06 -30.49 -3.46
C PRO A 57 -0.75 -31.21 -2.31
N VAL A 58 -1.59 -32.19 -2.63
CA VAL A 58 -2.29 -33.04 -1.66
C VAL A 58 -1.98 -34.51 -1.94
N ASP A 59 -1.99 -35.34 -0.90
CA ASP A 59 -1.90 -36.79 -1.04
C ASP A 59 -3.25 -37.43 -1.46
N ASN A 60 -3.26 -38.76 -1.60
CA ASN A 60 -4.46 -39.51 -1.97
C ASN A 60 -5.57 -39.46 -0.90
N GLN A 61 -5.26 -38.97 0.30
CA GLN A 61 -6.17 -38.78 1.41
C GLN A 61 -6.57 -37.31 1.59
N GLY A 62 -6.13 -36.41 0.69
CA GLY A 62 -6.43 -34.98 0.71
C GLY A 62 -5.61 -34.18 1.74
N ALA A 63 -4.62 -34.78 2.39
CA ALA A 63 -3.73 -34.05 3.29
C ALA A 63 -2.66 -33.29 2.48
N VAL A 64 -2.32 -32.09 2.93
CA VAL A 64 -1.28 -31.27 2.28
C VAL A 64 0.05 -32.00 2.35
N GLN A 65 0.63 -32.28 1.19
CA GLN A 65 1.95 -32.86 1.08
C GLN A 65 3.00 -31.76 1.31
N PRO A 66 3.86 -31.86 2.34
CA PRO A 66 4.90 -30.87 2.55
C PRO A 66 5.88 -30.88 1.39
N SER A 67 6.27 -29.69 0.93
CA SER A 67 7.31 -29.55 -0.08
C SER A 67 8.69 -29.70 0.53
N ASP A 68 9.46 -30.70 0.09
CA ASP A 68 10.88 -30.79 0.46
C ASP A 68 11.68 -29.69 -0.26
N VAL A 69 12.36 -28.84 0.50
CA VAL A 69 13.23 -27.77 -0.04
C VAL A 69 14.51 -28.30 -0.67
N ARG A 70 14.84 -29.57 -0.44
CA ARG A 70 16.02 -30.24 -1.00
C ARG A 70 15.75 -30.79 -2.40
N GLU A 71 14.50 -30.92 -2.80
CA GLU A 71 14.11 -31.34 -4.13
C GLU A 71 14.04 -30.15 -5.08
N VAL A 72 14.75 -30.23 -6.19
CA VAL A 72 14.65 -29.24 -7.27
C VAL A 72 13.32 -29.45 -7.98
N ARG A 73 12.41 -28.48 -7.87
CA ARG A 73 11.14 -28.49 -8.61
C ARG A 73 11.40 -28.25 -10.10
N THR A 74 11.34 -29.30 -10.91
CA THR A 74 11.63 -29.21 -12.35
C THR A 74 10.40 -28.86 -13.19
N PHE A 75 9.21 -29.33 -12.80
CA PHE A 75 7.96 -29.06 -13.53
C PHE A 75 6.73 -29.36 -12.65
N ASN A 76 5.87 -28.39 -12.39
CA ASN A 76 4.59 -28.59 -11.69
C ASN A 76 3.43 -28.05 -12.53
N ILE A 77 2.54 -28.94 -12.96
CA ILE A 77 1.35 -28.54 -13.72
C ILE A 77 0.36 -27.76 -12.84
N GLY A 78 -0.50 -26.98 -13.48
CA GLY A 78 -1.58 -26.25 -12.83
C GLY A 78 -1.25 -24.82 -12.46
N ALA A 79 -0.19 -24.25 -13.03
CA ALA A 79 0.22 -22.88 -12.70
C ALA A 79 -0.30 -21.87 -13.72
N ASP A 80 -0.72 -20.71 -13.22
CA ASP A 80 -1.13 -19.55 -14.02
C ASP A 80 -0.54 -18.26 -13.44
N LEU A 81 -0.29 -17.27 -14.31
CA LEU A 81 0.15 -15.93 -13.91
C LEU A 81 -1.05 -15.03 -13.70
N PHE A 82 -1.10 -14.43 -12.51
CA PHE A 82 -2.13 -13.46 -12.14
C PHE A 82 -1.52 -12.10 -11.86
N VAL A 83 -2.28 -11.05 -12.18
CA VAL A 83 -1.99 -9.68 -11.81
C VAL A 83 -3.16 -9.12 -11.02
N ARG A 84 -2.85 -8.42 -9.92
CA ARG A 84 -3.82 -7.63 -9.16
C ARG A 84 -3.42 -6.17 -9.24
N GLU A 85 -4.41 -5.31 -9.45
CA GLU A 85 -4.21 -3.85 -9.52
C GLU A 85 -3.67 -3.28 -8.21
N ARG A 86 -3.94 -3.98 -7.10
CA ARG A 86 -3.67 -3.56 -5.73
C ARG A 86 -3.32 -4.77 -4.85
N ALA A 87 -2.45 -4.56 -3.87
CA ALA A 87 -1.99 -5.60 -2.94
C ALA A 87 -3.08 -6.01 -1.92
N ALA A 88 -4.22 -5.30 -1.88
CA ALA A 88 -5.39 -5.62 -1.06
C ALA A 88 -6.15 -6.87 -1.53
N VAL A 89 -6.48 -7.81 -0.63
CA VAL A 89 -7.12 -9.11 -0.94
C VAL A 89 -8.43 -8.97 -1.73
N SER A 90 -9.14 -7.86 -1.55
CA SER A 90 -10.38 -7.53 -2.25
C SER A 90 -10.19 -6.96 -3.66
N ALA A 91 -8.95 -6.73 -4.10
CA ALA A 91 -8.65 -6.20 -5.42
C ALA A 91 -8.96 -7.22 -6.51
N ALA A 92 -9.38 -6.73 -7.69
CA ALA A 92 -9.62 -7.57 -8.85
C ALA A 92 -8.35 -8.32 -9.27
N GLU A 93 -8.49 -9.62 -9.50
CA GLU A 93 -7.44 -10.54 -9.94
C GLU A 93 -7.68 -10.85 -11.44
N ILE A 94 -6.66 -10.63 -12.27
CA ILE A 94 -6.69 -10.86 -13.71
C ILE A 94 -5.76 -12.03 -14.04
N ASN A 95 -6.28 -13.08 -14.67
CA ASN A 95 -5.46 -14.18 -15.18
C ASN A 95 -4.85 -13.78 -16.53
N VAL A 96 -3.53 -13.60 -16.58
CA VAL A 96 -2.80 -13.15 -17.77
C VAL A 96 -2.60 -14.30 -18.77
N THR A 97 -2.51 -15.52 -18.26
CA THR A 97 -2.21 -16.73 -19.03
C THR A 97 -3.45 -17.50 -19.48
N ASP A 98 -4.64 -17.14 -19.00
CA ASP A 98 -5.91 -17.84 -19.29
C ASP A 98 -6.18 -18.06 -20.78
N ARG A 99 -5.86 -17.08 -21.64
CA ARG A 99 -6.01 -17.21 -23.10
C ARG A 99 -5.16 -18.34 -23.71
N ILE A 100 -4.12 -18.78 -23.02
CA ILE A 100 -3.21 -19.86 -23.43
C ILE A 100 -3.55 -21.14 -22.67
N THR A 101 -3.72 -21.06 -21.35
CA THR A 101 -3.95 -22.23 -20.49
C THR A 101 -5.38 -22.72 -20.52
N GLN A 102 -6.34 -21.84 -20.84
CA GLN A 102 -7.78 -22.11 -20.92
C GLN A 102 -8.34 -22.78 -19.66
N GLY A 103 -7.72 -22.50 -18.49
CA GLY A 103 -8.03 -23.18 -17.24
C GLY A 103 -7.72 -24.68 -17.21
N GLY A 104 -7.04 -25.22 -18.22
CA GLY A 104 -6.77 -26.66 -18.37
C GLY A 104 -5.75 -27.22 -17.39
N GLY A 105 -4.99 -26.35 -16.70
CA GLY A 105 -4.05 -26.78 -15.66
C GLY A 105 -2.89 -27.66 -16.17
N LEU A 106 -2.64 -27.69 -17.48
CA LEU A 106 -1.58 -28.51 -18.09
C LEU A 106 -0.25 -27.74 -18.26
N TYR A 107 -0.20 -26.50 -17.77
CA TYR A 107 0.97 -25.64 -17.90
C TYR A 107 1.64 -25.41 -16.54
N ASP A 108 2.95 -25.23 -16.58
CA ASP A 108 3.74 -24.67 -15.48
C ASP A 108 4.19 -23.26 -15.86
N VAL A 109 4.22 -22.38 -14.86
CA VAL A 109 4.60 -20.97 -14.94
C VAL A 109 5.54 -20.73 -13.78
N ARG A 110 6.74 -20.19 -14.03
CA ARG A 110 7.75 -19.93 -12.99
C ARG A 110 8.70 -18.80 -13.39
N ASP A 111 9.65 -18.51 -12.50
CA ASP A 111 10.72 -17.52 -12.73
C ASP A 111 10.17 -16.14 -13.13
N LEU A 112 9.21 -15.66 -12.33
CA LEU A 112 8.58 -14.36 -12.54
C LEU A 112 9.54 -13.24 -12.15
N GLU A 113 9.81 -12.33 -13.07
CA GLU A 113 10.64 -11.15 -12.83
C GLU A 113 9.95 -9.90 -13.42
N MET A 114 9.97 -8.81 -12.65
CA MET A 114 9.36 -7.53 -13.04
C MET A 114 10.43 -6.57 -13.57
N SER A 115 10.07 -5.74 -14.55
CA SER A 115 10.89 -4.60 -14.94
C SER A 115 11.01 -3.59 -13.80
N PHE A 116 12.09 -2.81 -13.78
CA PHE A 116 12.35 -1.83 -12.73
C PHE A 116 11.22 -0.78 -12.56
N ASP A 117 10.57 -0.42 -13.66
CA ASP A 117 9.44 0.51 -13.69
C ASP A 117 8.07 -0.16 -13.43
N GLY A 118 8.03 -1.48 -13.25
CA GLY A 118 6.81 -2.26 -13.03
C GLY A 118 5.86 -2.35 -14.23
N ALA A 119 6.26 -1.85 -15.41
CA ALA A 119 5.41 -1.82 -16.59
C ALA A 119 5.37 -3.15 -17.35
N SER A 120 6.34 -4.03 -17.12
CA SER A 120 6.48 -5.30 -17.82
C SER A 120 6.93 -6.41 -16.90
N VAL A 121 6.60 -7.64 -17.29
CA VAL A 121 6.95 -8.85 -16.53
C VAL A 121 7.41 -9.93 -17.50
N VAL A 122 8.46 -10.65 -17.12
CA VAL A 122 8.96 -11.83 -17.82
C VAL A 122 8.78 -13.05 -16.94
N PHE A 123 8.49 -14.19 -17.56
CA PHE A 123 8.31 -15.46 -16.87
C PHE A 123 8.62 -16.62 -17.82
N ALA A 124 8.96 -17.76 -17.25
CA ALA A 124 9.05 -19.02 -17.96
C ALA A 124 7.70 -19.73 -17.93
N MET A 125 7.23 -20.18 -19.10
CA MET A 125 6.01 -20.96 -19.26
C MET A 125 6.30 -22.24 -20.04
N ARG A 126 5.84 -23.39 -19.53
CA ARG A 126 6.05 -24.70 -20.15
C ARG A 126 4.74 -25.49 -20.19
N GLY A 127 4.42 -26.06 -21.36
CA GLY A 127 3.24 -26.90 -21.57
C GLY A 127 2.76 -26.86 -23.04
N PRO A 128 1.59 -27.46 -23.33
CA PRO A 128 0.80 -28.27 -22.41
C PRO A 128 1.52 -29.59 -22.08
N PHE A 129 1.28 -30.12 -20.90
CA PHE A 129 1.71 -31.45 -20.52
C PHE A 129 0.80 -32.50 -21.16
N GLU A 130 1.35 -33.27 -22.09
CA GLU A 130 0.68 -34.43 -22.69
C GLU A 130 1.04 -35.68 -21.88
N GLN A 131 0.04 -36.36 -21.32
CA GLN A 131 0.24 -37.65 -20.67
C GLN A 131 0.30 -38.72 -21.77
N GLY A 132 1.52 -39.19 -22.07
CA GLY A 132 1.76 -40.31 -22.99
C GLY A 132 1.38 -41.65 -22.40
#